data_AF-A0A497FKR4-F1
#
_entry.id   AF-A0A497FKR4-F1
#
_cell.length_a   1.000
_cell.length_b   1.000
_cell.length_c   1.000
_cell.angle_alpha   90.00
_cell.angle_beta   90.00
_cell.angle_gamma   90.00
#
_symmetry.space_group_name_H-M   'P 1'
#
loop_
_entity.id
_entity.type
_entity.pdbx_description
1 polymer ?
#
loop_
_entity_poly.entity_id
_entity_poly.type
_entity_poly.pdbx_seq_one_letter_code
_entity_poly.pdbx_strand_id
1 'polypeptide(L)'
;MFCPRCIREVEVKKIMTPAFDGTVIVEYYCSLCGSLLEIKREKLALPERKIPVRKGVYIAFEGIDGSGKSHYLRLVSENLRKEGYEIVTVKEPWLKAIKDFLYKHEIDPDAEVYVFAADRIILQKEVILPALEEGKIVLSERSVYASIAYQGTLGVPEDFIRAINRSIKLPDKVLLLDLPAEEAFKRIKDRKILTKYQNIEFLENVRKKFLELAEKEKNRFIIIDAQRNTEEVEKDIKKEIKNILKEYLD
;
A
#
# COMPACT_ATOMS: atom_id res chain seq x y z
N MET A 1 23.83 27.11 -20.76
CA MET A 1 24.82 26.02 -20.97
C MET A 1 25.83 26.50 -21.99
N PHE A 2 27.13 26.24 -21.83
CA PHE A 2 28.12 26.66 -22.82
C PHE A 2 27.98 25.84 -24.12
N CYS A 3 27.88 26.50 -25.27
CA CYS A 3 27.87 25.84 -26.57
C CYS A 3 29.24 25.98 -27.25
N PRO A 4 29.98 24.89 -27.50
CA PRO A 4 31.31 24.97 -28.11
C PRO A 4 31.27 25.48 -29.56
N ARG A 5 30.14 25.29 -30.26
CA ARG A 5 29.95 25.78 -31.64
C ARG A 5 29.64 27.28 -31.70
N CYS A 6 28.93 27.83 -30.71
CA CYS A 6 28.59 29.25 -30.65
C CYS A 6 29.59 30.07 -29.80
N ILE A 7 30.50 29.39 -29.10
CA ILE A 7 31.54 29.94 -28.21
C ILE A 7 30.95 30.95 -27.21
N ARG A 8 29.80 30.59 -26.64
CA ARG A 8 29.09 31.42 -25.66
C ARG A 8 28.16 30.57 -24.82
N GLU A 9 27.68 31.15 -23.72
CA GLU A 9 26.54 30.60 -23.01
C GLU A 9 25.26 30.81 -23.82
N VAL A 10 24.45 29.75 -23.90
CA VAL A 10 23.18 29.74 -24.63
C VAL A 10 22.07 29.17 -23.76
N GLU A 11 20.85 29.60 -24.04
CA GLU A 11 19.65 28.87 -23.64
C GLU A 11 19.61 27.52 -24.35
N VAL A 12 18.95 26.54 -23.72
CA VAL A 12 18.89 25.16 -24.22
C VAL A 12 17.47 24.76 -24.56
N LYS A 13 17.30 24.15 -25.73
CA LYS A 13 16.09 23.40 -26.05
C LYS A 13 16.24 21.98 -25.51
N LYS A 14 15.27 21.53 -24.72
CA LYS A 14 15.25 20.17 -24.18
C LYS A 14 14.36 19.28 -25.03
N ILE A 15 14.82 18.08 -25.35
CA ILE A 15 13.99 16.98 -25.86
C ILE A 15 13.99 15.89 -24.80
N MET A 16 12.80 15.41 -24.44
CA MET A 16 12.60 14.40 -23.41
C MET A 16 11.96 13.17 -24.03
N THR A 17 12.68 12.05 -23.95
CA THR A 17 12.25 10.77 -24.52
C THR A 17 12.08 9.74 -23.39
N PRO A 18 10.85 9.38 -23.02
CA PRO A 18 10.60 8.36 -22.00
C PRO A 18 11.16 6.99 -22.44
N ALA A 19 11.79 6.29 -21.51
CA ALA A 19 12.27 4.92 -21.69
C ALA A 19 11.39 3.92 -20.92
N PHE A 20 11.43 2.66 -21.35
CA PHE A 20 10.63 1.59 -20.74
C PHE A 20 11.09 1.18 -19.33
N ASP A 21 12.30 1.57 -18.93
CA ASP A 21 12.86 1.28 -17.60
C ASP A 21 12.55 2.35 -16.54
N GLY A 22 11.53 3.18 -16.80
CA GLY A 22 11.11 4.23 -15.86
C GLY A 22 12.07 5.43 -15.80
N THR A 23 12.96 5.56 -16.79
CA THR A 23 13.80 6.74 -16.97
C THR A 23 13.32 7.61 -18.12
N VAL A 24 13.83 8.83 -18.20
CA VAL A 24 13.68 9.74 -19.33
C VAL A 24 15.07 10.13 -19.81
N ILE A 25 15.29 10.01 -21.11
CA ILE A 25 16.48 10.51 -21.77
C ILE A 25 16.23 11.99 -22.06
N VAL A 26 17.08 12.86 -21.52
CA VAL A 26 16.99 14.32 -21.66
C VAL A 26 18.16 14.79 -22.51
N GLU A 27 17.85 15.24 -23.72
CA GLU A 27 18.83 15.79 -24.66
C GLU A 27 18.76 17.32 -24.63
N TYR A 28 19.92 17.96 -24.44
CA TYR A 28 20.07 19.40 -24.33
C TYR A 28 20.68 19.94 -25.63
N TYR A 29 19.93 20.73 -26.39
CA TYR A 29 20.39 21.34 -27.64
C TYR A 29 20.61 22.83 -27.50
N CYS A 30 21.61 23.36 -28.19
CA CYS A 30 21.82 24.80 -28.33
C CYS A 30 20.63 25.45 -29.04
N SER A 31 20.00 26.44 -28.40
CA SER A 31 18.89 27.22 -28.98
C SER A 31 19.24 27.97 -30.26
N LEU A 32 20.52 28.31 -30.47
CA LEU A 32 20.96 29.12 -31.61
C LEU A 32 21.37 28.29 -32.83
N CYS A 33 22.17 27.23 -32.64
CA CYS A 33 22.74 26.46 -33.75
C CYS A 33 22.26 25.00 -33.82
N GLY A 34 21.42 24.56 -32.88
CA GLY A 34 20.86 23.21 -32.85
C GLY A 34 21.85 22.10 -32.50
N SER A 35 23.10 22.42 -32.13
CA SER A 35 24.05 21.40 -31.68
C SER A 35 23.60 20.74 -30.37
N LEU A 36 23.69 19.42 -30.30
CA LEU A 36 23.55 18.67 -29.05
C LEU A 36 24.72 19.03 -28.12
N LEU A 37 24.38 19.38 -26.89
CA LEU A 37 25.33 19.82 -25.85
C LEU A 37 25.53 18.75 -24.79
N GLU A 38 24.47 18.04 -24.40
CA GLU A 38 24.51 17.06 -23.32
C GLU A 38 23.36 16.06 -23.49
N ILE A 39 23.59 14.79 -23.08
CA ILE A 39 22.54 13.79 -22.89
C ILE A 39 22.57 13.36 -21.43
N LYS A 40 21.42 13.38 -20.75
CA LYS A 40 21.24 12.84 -19.41
C LYS A 40 20.20 11.75 -19.38
N ARG A 41 20.34 10.84 -18.41
CA ARG A 41 19.30 9.88 -18.06
C ARG A 41 18.79 10.24 -16.68
N GLU A 42 17.53 10.64 -16.60
CA GLU A 42 16.87 11.06 -15.37
C GLU A 42 15.75 10.06 -15.04
N LYS A 43 15.30 9.99 -13.79
CA LYS A 43 14.10 9.21 -13.48
C LYS A 43 12.91 9.89 -14.14
N LEU A 44 12.02 9.11 -14.75
CA LEU A 44 10.79 9.64 -15.32
C LEU A 44 10.04 10.35 -14.20
N ALA A 45 9.75 11.64 -14.38
CA ALA A 45 8.88 12.39 -13.50
C ALA A 45 7.45 11.88 -13.69
N LEU A 46 6.79 11.60 -12.59
CA LEU A 46 5.50 10.90 -12.57
C LEU A 46 4.48 11.92 -12.14
N PRO A 47 3.21 11.80 -12.58
CA PRO A 47 2.20 12.77 -12.21
C PRO A 47 2.17 12.92 -10.69
N GLU A 48 2.42 14.14 -10.21
CA GLU A 48 2.23 14.48 -8.81
C GLU A 48 0.76 14.32 -8.49
N ARG A 49 0.41 13.20 -7.84
CA ARG A 49 -0.88 13.11 -7.19
C ARG A 49 -0.74 13.85 -5.88
N LYS A 50 -1.25 15.08 -5.84
CA LYS A 50 -1.43 15.83 -4.59
C LYS A 50 -2.25 14.96 -3.65
N ILE A 51 -1.59 14.35 -2.68
CA ILE A 51 -2.29 13.71 -1.57
C ILE A 51 -2.87 14.87 -0.76
N PRO A 52 -4.18 14.95 -0.57
CA PRO A 52 -4.82 16.04 0.16
C PRO A 52 -4.21 16.24 1.53
N VAL A 53 -4.16 17.49 1.98
CA VAL A 53 -3.62 17.88 3.28
C VAL A 53 -4.54 17.35 4.40
N ARG A 54 -3.92 16.72 5.40
CA ARG A 54 -4.55 15.91 6.47
C ARG A 54 -5.62 16.67 7.27
N LYS A 55 -6.79 16.04 7.41
CA LYS A 55 -7.71 16.25 8.55
C LYS A 55 -8.05 14.94 9.27
N GLY A 56 -8.15 13.82 8.55
CA GLY A 56 -8.43 12.50 9.10
C GLY A 56 -7.21 11.59 9.27
N VAL A 57 -7.44 10.35 9.72
CA VAL A 57 -6.41 9.33 9.99
C VAL A 57 -6.67 8.05 9.20
N TYR A 58 -5.66 7.50 8.54
CA TYR A 58 -5.76 6.23 7.83
C TYR A 58 -4.99 5.11 8.54
N ILE A 59 -5.69 4.08 9.03
CA ILE A 59 -5.11 2.93 9.72
C ILE A 59 -5.43 1.64 8.93
N ALA A 60 -4.40 0.85 8.60
CA ALA A 60 -4.58 -0.43 7.93
C ALA A 60 -4.41 -1.60 8.91
N PHE A 61 -5.24 -2.62 8.77
CA PHE A 61 -5.13 -3.90 9.46
C PHE A 61 -4.49 -4.92 8.52
N GLU A 62 -3.32 -5.42 8.89
CA GLU A 62 -2.53 -6.38 8.12
C GLU A 62 -2.26 -7.67 8.91
N GLY A 63 -1.74 -8.67 8.21
CA GLY A 63 -1.46 -10.00 8.75
C GLY A 63 -1.95 -11.10 7.81
N ILE A 64 -1.55 -12.33 8.06
CA ILE A 64 -1.92 -13.48 7.24
C ILE A 64 -3.43 -13.77 7.32
N ASP A 65 -3.97 -14.49 6.33
CA ASP A 65 -5.34 -14.99 6.44
C ASP A 65 -5.51 -15.79 7.73
N GLY A 66 -6.68 -15.73 8.36
CA GLY A 66 -6.92 -16.36 9.67
C GLY A 66 -6.47 -15.56 10.89
N SER A 67 -5.70 -14.47 10.73
CA SER A 67 -5.23 -13.65 11.87
C SER A 67 -6.33 -12.87 12.60
N GLY A 68 -7.54 -12.76 12.03
CA GLY A 68 -8.68 -12.11 12.66
C GLY A 68 -8.94 -10.66 12.20
N LYS A 69 -8.22 -10.16 11.18
CA LYS A 69 -8.37 -8.78 10.65
C LYS A 69 -9.82 -8.31 10.52
N SER A 70 -10.64 -9.05 9.75
CA SER A 70 -12.05 -8.67 9.52
C SER A 70 -12.87 -8.62 10.81
N HIS A 71 -12.59 -9.53 11.76
CA HIS A 71 -13.30 -9.60 13.02
C HIS A 71 -13.00 -8.37 13.87
N TYR A 72 -11.72 -8.10 14.13
CA TYR A 72 -11.31 -6.99 14.98
C TYR A 72 -11.58 -5.63 14.35
N LEU A 73 -11.43 -5.48 13.02
CA LEU A 73 -11.78 -4.24 12.33
C LEU A 73 -13.26 -3.92 12.49
N ARG A 74 -14.16 -4.89 12.29
CA ARG A 74 -15.60 -4.70 12.49
C ARG A 74 -15.89 -4.30 13.93
N LEU A 75 -15.42 -5.09 14.88
CA LEU A 75 -15.66 -4.89 16.31
C LEU A 75 -15.18 -3.52 16.78
N VAL A 76 -13.96 -3.13 16.44
CA VAL A 76 -13.39 -1.84 16.87
C VAL A 76 -14.07 -0.68 16.15
N SER A 77 -14.42 -0.82 14.86
CA SER A 77 -15.18 0.22 14.16
C SER A 77 -16.55 0.48 14.79
N GLU A 78 -17.28 -0.56 15.20
CA GLU A 78 -18.57 -0.43 15.90
C GLU A 78 -18.41 0.27 17.26
N ASN A 79 -17.36 -0.05 18.01
CA ASN A 79 -17.06 0.59 19.29
C ASN A 79 -16.72 2.07 19.12
N LEU A 80 -15.81 2.42 18.20
CA LEU A 80 -15.42 3.81 17.97
C LEU A 80 -16.60 4.68 17.49
N ARG A 81 -17.49 4.12 16.65
CA ARG A 81 -18.73 4.82 16.27
C ARG A 81 -19.60 5.15 17.48
N LYS A 82 -19.72 4.24 18.46
CA LYS A 82 -20.45 4.48 19.71
C LYS A 82 -19.79 5.56 20.58
N GLU A 83 -18.47 5.71 20.47
CA GLU A 83 -17.70 6.77 21.13
C GLU A 83 -17.78 8.12 20.39
N GLY A 84 -18.50 8.20 19.26
CA GLY A 84 -18.73 9.45 18.52
C GLY A 84 -17.77 9.70 17.35
N TYR A 85 -16.85 8.78 17.05
CA TYR A 85 -15.94 8.91 15.93
C TYR A 85 -16.61 8.61 14.58
N GLU A 86 -16.34 9.44 13.58
CA GLU A 86 -16.74 9.16 12.19
C GLU A 86 -15.77 8.17 11.53
N ILE A 87 -16.17 6.90 11.47
CA ILE A 87 -15.37 5.82 10.89
C ILE A 87 -15.80 5.50 9.45
N VAL A 88 -14.85 5.24 8.56
CA VAL A 88 -15.05 4.64 7.24
C VAL A 88 -14.26 3.33 7.19
N THR A 89 -14.93 2.22 6.92
CA THR A 89 -14.28 0.90 6.83
C THR A 89 -14.20 0.46 5.38
N VAL A 90 -13.03 0.03 4.92
CA VAL A 90 -12.81 -0.45 3.55
C VAL A 90 -12.04 -1.76 3.55
N LYS A 91 -12.06 -2.48 2.43
CA LYS A 91 -11.34 -3.75 2.27
C LYS A 91 -10.78 -3.84 0.85
N GLU A 92 -9.54 -4.30 0.74
CA GLU A 92 -8.93 -4.63 -0.56
C GLU A 92 -8.96 -6.15 -0.80
N PRO A 93 -9.26 -6.63 -2.04
CA PRO A 93 -9.72 -5.84 -3.18
C PRO A 93 -11.15 -5.31 -2.97
N TRP A 94 -11.39 -4.07 -3.38
CA TRP A 94 -12.60 -3.30 -3.15
C TRP A 94 -13.70 -3.61 -4.16
N LEU A 95 -13.38 -3.49 -5.45
CA LEU A 95 -14.35 -3.71 -6.51
C LEU A 95 -14.68 -5.19 -6.62
N LYS A 96 -15.97 -5.51 -6.52
CA LYS A 96 -16.46 -6.88 -6.68
C LYS A 96 -15.99 -7.52 -7.99
N ALA A 97 -15.96 -6.76 -9.09
CA ALA A 97 -15.48 -7.25 -10.39
C ALA A 97 -14.01 -7.68 -10.35
N ILE A 98 -13.13 -6.88 -9.73
CA ILE A 98 -11.71 -7.21 -9.59
C ILE A 98 -11.51 -8.39 -8.62
N LYS A 99 -12.23 -8.37 -7.50
CA LYS A 99 -12.25 -9.48 -6.56
C LYS A 99 -12.64 -10.80 -7.24
N ASP A 100 -13.77 -10.81 -7.96
CA ASP A 100 -14.26 -11.98 -8.68
C ASP A 100 -13.26 -12.43 -9.76
N PHE A 101 -12.62 -11.50 -10.46
CA PHE A 101 -11.57 -11.81 -11.45
C PHE A 101 -10.38 -12.52 -10.81
N LEU A 102 -9.82 -11.98 -9.73
CA LEU A 102 -8.69 -12.58 -9.00
C LEU A 102 -9.02 -13.96 -8.41
N TYR A 103 -10.30 -14.23 -8.08
CA TYR A 103 -10.72 -15.56 -7.63
C TYR A 103 -10.92 -16.57 -8.75
N LYS A 104 -11.31 -16.12 -9.96
CA LYS A 104 -11.64 -16.99 -11.09
C LYS A 104 -10.45 -17.31 -11.98
N HIS A 105 -9.45 -16.44 -11.98
CA HIS A 105 -8.32 -16.55 -12.90
C HIS A 105 -7.02 -16.71 -12.13
N GLU A 106 -6.24 -17.71 -12.53
CA GLU A 106 -4.83 -17.79 -12.18
C GLU A 106 -4.05 -16.94 -13.18
N ILE A 107 -3.43 -15.87 -12.68
CA ILE A 107 -2.63 -14.94 -13.47
C ILE A 107 -1.22 -14.86 -12.89
N ASP A 108 -0.30 -14.34 -13.71
CA ASP A 108 1.07 -14.07 -13.32
C ASP A 108 1.13 -13.14 -12.08
N PRO A 109 2.00 -13.41 -11.09
CA PRO A 109 2.15 -12.55 -9.91
C PRO A 109 2.40 -11.06 -10.23
N ASP A 110 3.14 -10.75 -11.29
CA ASP A 110 3.36 -9.35 -11.71
C ASP A 110 2.05 -8.72 -12.18
N ALA A 111 1.22 -9.48 -12.90
CA ALA A 111 -0.10 -9.05 -13.32
C ALA A 111 -1.04 -8.83 -12.12
N GLU A 112 -0.96 -9.67 -11.08
CA GLU A 112 -1.71 -9.44 -9.83
C GLU A 112 -1.38 -8.09 -9.21
N VAL A 113 -0.10 -7.71 -9.18
CA VAL A 113 0.33 -6.40 -8.64
C VAL A 113 -0.34 -5.25 -9.38
N TYR A 114 -0.41 -5.31 -10.72
CA TYR A 114 -1.12 -4.29 -11.50
C TYR A 114 -2.62 -4.26 -11.20
N VAL A 115 -3.27 -5.42 -11.10
CA VAL A 115 -4.72 -5.52 -10.83
C VAL A 115 -5.05 -4.98 -9.43
N PHE A 116 -4.27 -5.35 -8.40
CA PHE A 116 -4.42 -4.80 -7.06
C PHE A 116 -4.14 -3.30 -7.02
N ALA A 117 -3.12 -2.82 -7.73
CA ALA A 117 -2.82 -1.39 -7.77
C ALA A 117 -3.94 -0.57 -8.44
N ALA A 118 -4.55 -1.09 -9.51
CA ALA A 118 -5.68 -0.45 -10.17
C ALA A 118 -6.89 -0.34 -9.23
N ASP A 119 -7.27 -1.44 -8.57
CA ASP A 119 -8.35 -1.47 -7.58
C ASP A 119 -8.11 -0.46 -6.44
N ARG A 120 -6.89 -0.48 -5.90
CA ARG A 120 -6.47 0.40 -4.81
C ARG A 120 -6.53 1.88 -5.19
N ILE A 121 -6.11 2.23 -6.41
CA ILE A 121 -6.20 3.62 -6.89
C ILE A 121 -7.66 4.08 -6.98
N ILE A 122 -8.57 3.20 -7.43
CA ILE A 122 -10.00 3.50 -7.50
C ILE A 122 -10.55 3.68 -6.08
N LEU A 123 -10.29 2.74 -5.17
CA LEU A 123 -10.69 2.83 -3.76
C LEU A 123 -10.18 4.12 -3.09
N GLN A 124 -8.93 4.49 -3.35
CA GLN A 124 -8.34 5.70 -2.81
C GLN A 124 -9.07 6.95 -3.28
N LYS A 125 -9.32 7.06 -4.60
CA LYS A 125 -10.00 8.21 -5.19
C LYS A 125 -11.47 8.32 -4.75
N GLU A 126 -12.18 7.20 -4.69
CA GLU A 126 -13.63 7.21 -4.47
C GLU A 126 -14.02 7.24 -3.00
N VAL A 127 -13.19 6.69 -2.11
CA VAL A 127 -13.56 6.47 -0.70
C VAL A 127 -12.54 7.03 0.27
N ILE A 128 -11.28 6.61 0.18
CA ILE A 128 -10.29 6.90 1.24
C ILE A 128 -9.94 8.39 1.28
N LEU A 129 -9.56 8.98 0.15
CA LEU A 129 -9.14 10.38 0.11
C LEU A 129 -10.28 11.35 0.47
N PRO A 130 -11.51 11.22 -0.07
CA PRO A 130 -12.63 12.05 0.35
C PRO A 130 -12.94 11.93 1.85
N ALA A 131 -12.93 10.72 2.41
CA ALA A 131 -13.16 10.52 3.84
C ALA A 131 -12.12 11.24 4.71
N LEU A 132 -10.84 11.18 4.32
CA LEU A 132 -9.76 11.83 5.04
C LEU A 132 -9.79 13.36 4.93
N GLU A 133 -10.25 13.89 3.79
CA GLU A 133 -10.48 15.34 3.60
C GLU A 133 -11.59 15.86 4.53
N GLU A 134 -12.60 15.03 4.79
CA GLU A 134 -13.70 15.31 5.73
C GLU A 134 -13.30 15.16 7.22
N GLY A 135 -12.07 14.73 7.52
CA GLY A 135 -11.62 14.52 8.90
C GLY A 135 -11.94 13.14 9.48
N LYS A 136 -12.46 12.22 8.67
CA LYS A 136 -12.89 10.89 9.14
C LYS A 136 -11.71 9.95 9.36
N ILE A 137 -11.93 8.92 10.17
CA ILE A 137 -10.97 7.85 10.40
C ILE A 137 -11.26 6.72 9.41
N VAL A 138 -10.28 6.38 8.57
CA VAL A 138 -10.36 5.26 7.65
C VAL A 138 -9.69 4.04 8.26
N LEU A 139 -10.42 2.94 8.40
CA LEU A 139 -9.89 1.63 8.79
C LEU A 139 -9.96 0.69 7.58
N SER A 140 -8.82 0.20 7.08
CA SER A 140 -8.81 -0.76 5.96
C SER A 140 -8.44 -2.17 6.40
N GLU A 141 -9.16 -3.17 5.88
CA GLU A 141 -8.68 -4.55 5.87
C GLU A 141 -7.78 -4.74 4.65
N ARG A 142 -6.47 -4.87 4.88
CA ARG A 142 -5.40 -4.84 3.87
C ARG A 142 -5.13 -3.45 3.29
N SER A 143 -3.96 -3.33 2.67
CA SER A 143 -3.40 -2.16 2.00
C SER A 143 -2.30 -2.62 1.02
N VAL A 144 -1.46 -1.69 0.55
CA VAL A 144 -0.28 -2.03 -0.27
C VAL A 144 0.67 -3.04 0.39
N TYR A 145 0.72 -3.08 1.73
CA TYR A 145 1.58 -4.02 2.45
C TYR A 145 1.16 -5.48 2.25
N ALA A 146 -0.14 -5.75 2.06
CA ALA A 146 -0.59 -7.07 1.62
C ALA A 146 0.03 -7.46 0.27
N SER A 147 0.14 -6.52 -0.68
CA SER A 147 0.78 -6.83 -1.97
C SER A 147 2.26 -7.12 -1.80
N ILE A 148 2.97 -6.32 -1.01
CA ILE A 148 4.40 -6.52 -0.73
C ILE A 148 4.64 -7.89 -0.06
N ALA A 149 3.80 -8.28 0.89
CA ALA A 149 3.95 -9.55 1.58
C ALA A 149 3.56 -10.74 0.69
N TYR A 150 2.37 -10.73 0.09
CA TYR A 150 1.85 -11.88 -0.66
C TYR A 150 2.53 -12.05 -2.03
N GLN A 151 2.54 -11.01 -2.87
CA GLN A 151 3.21 -11.11 -4.17
C GLN A 151 4.74 -11.15 -4.01
N GLY A 152 5.30 -10.52 -2.97
CA GLY A 152 6.72 -10.66 -2.65
C GLY A 152 7.12 -12.11 -2.30
N THR A 153 6.26 -12.86 -1.60
CA THR A 153 6.48 -14.30 -1.38
C THR A 153 6.40 -15.12 -2.68
N LEU A 154 5.68 -14.63 -3.69
CA LEU A 154 5.63 -15.24 -5.03
C LEU A 154 6.80 -14.84 -5.93
N GLY A 155 7.78 -14.09 -5.41
CA GLY A 155 9.00 -13.72 -6.13
C GLY A 155 8.94 -12.35 -6.82
N VAL A 156 7.84 -11.60 -6.68
CA VAL A 156 7.75 -10.25 -7.26
C VAL A 156 8.65 -9.28 -6.49
N PRO A 157 9.54 -8.53 -7.15
CA PRO A 157 10.42 -7.58 -6.48
C PRO A 157 9.66 -6.48 -5.71
N GLU A 158 10.09 -6.19 -4.48
CA GLU A 158 9.43 -5.19 -3.62
C GLU A 158 9.48 -3.78 -4.22
N ASP A 159 10.59 -3.42 -4.87
CA ASP A 159 10.79 -2.14 -5.55
C ASP A 159 9.81 -1.96 -6.71
N PHE A 160 9.52 -3.02 -7.47
CA PHE A 160 8.49 -3.03 -8.50
C PHE A 160 7.09 -2.79 -7.92
N ILE A 161 6.73 -3.49 -6.83
CA ILE A 161 5.44 -3.32 -6.16
C ILE A 161 5.27 -1.87 -5.66
N ARG A 162 6.30 -1.33 -5.02
CA ARG A 162 6.31 0.07 -4.53
C ARG A 162 6.24 1.06 -5.69
N ALA A 163 6.95 0.81 -6.78
CA ALA A 163 6.94 1.67 -7.96
C ALA A 163 5.54 1.74 -8.60
N ILE A 164 4.86 0.62 -8.78
CA ILE A 164 3.49 0.62 -9.34
C ILE A 164 2.52 1.37 -8.42
N ASN A 165 2.70 1.25 -7.10
CA ASN A 165 1.80 1.83 -6.10
C ASN A 165 2.17 3.24 -5.64
N ARG A 166 3.16 3.90 -6.27
CA ARG A 166 3.65 5.24 -5.90
C ARG A 166 2.61 6.37 -5.86
N SER A 167 1.42 6.15 -6.41
CA SER A 167 0.38 7.16 -6.61
C SER A 167 -0.76 7.09 -5.58
N ILE A 168 -0.54 6.38 -4.47
CA ILE A 168 -1.52 6.20 -3.39
C ILE A 168 -1.07 6.93 -2.12
N LYS A 169 -2.01 7.23 -1.22
CA LYS A 169 -1.67 7.55 0.17
C LYS A 169 -1.41 6.25 0.93
N LEU A 170 -0.25 6.17 1.59
CA LEU A 170 0.04 5.09 2.53
C LEU A 170 -0.78 5.26 3.82
N PRO A 171 -1.11 4.15 4.51
CA PRO A 171 -1.61 4.21 5.87
C PRO A 171 -0.69 5.03 6.76
N ASP A 172 -1.28 5.85 7.62
CA ASP A 172 -0.54 6.58 8.65
C ASP A 172 0.02 5.60 9.69
N LYS A 173 -0.74 4.55 10.00
CA LYS A 173 -0.32 3.41 10.83
C LYS A 173 -0.83 2.08 10.29
N VAL A 174 -0.11 1.01 10.60
CA VAL A 174 -0.45 -0.37 10.24
C VAL A 174 -0.49 -1.21 11.51
N LEU A 175 -1.65 -1.78 11.82
CA LEU A 175 -1.79 -2.78 12.87
C LEU A 175 -1.55 -4.16 12.25
N LEU A 176 -0.39 -4.74 12.52
CA LEU A 176 -0.04 -6.09 12.08
C LEU A 176 -0.52 -7.10 13.11
N LEU A 177 -1.55 -7.87 12.78
CA LEU A 177 -2.03 -8.97 13.61
C LEU A 177 -1.16 -10.19 13.34
N ASP A 178 -0.15 -10.39 14.20
CA ASP A 178 0.77 -11.52 14.09
C ASP A 178 0.17 -12.79 14.68
N LEU A 179 0.16 -13.86 13.89
CA LEU A 179 -0.35 -15.17 14.26
C LEU A 179 0.48 -16.22 13.52
N PRO A 180 0.96 -17.29 14.18
CA PRO A 180 1.62 -18.39 13.48
C PRO A 180 0.72 -19.01 12.41
N ALA A 181 1.32 -19.41 11.29
CA ALA A 181 0.57 -19.95 10.15
C ALA A 181 -0.27 -21.18 10.51
N GLU A 182 0.21 -22.04 11.41
CA GLU A 182 -0.53 -23.22 11.86
C GLU A 182 -1.85 -22.87 12.56
N GLU A 183 -1.82 -21.89 13.46
CA GLU A 183 -3.01 -21.41 14.18
C GLU A 183 -3.96 -20.67 13.25
N ALA A 184 -3.41 -19.84 12.35
CA ALA A 184 -4.16 -19.20 11.29
C ALA A 184 -4.89 -20.23 10.42
N PHE A 185 -4.21 -21.28 10.01
CA PHE A 185 -4.75 -22.33 9.16
C PHE A 185 -5.89 -23.09 9.84
N LYS A 186 -5.77 -23.41 11.14
CA LYS A 186 -6.87 -24.01 11.93
C LYS A 186 -8.14 -23.16 11.87
N ARG A 187 -8.03 -21.83 11.93
CA ARG A 187 -9.17 -20.89 11.86
C ARG A 187 -9.80 -20.76 10.46
N ILE A 188 -9.09 -21.17 9.40
CA ILE A 188 -9.52 -21.04 8.01
C ILE A 188 -10.06 -22.36 7.45
N LYS A 189 -9.67 -23.49 8.03
CA LYS A 189 -9.93 -24.85 7.50
C LYS A 189 -11.40 -25.17 7.21
N ASP A 190 -12.33 -24.51 7.91
CA ASP A 190 -13.78 -24.70 7.71
C ASP A 190 -14.37 -23.82 6.59
N ARG A 191 -13.57 -23.01 5.90
CA ARG A 191 -14.05 -22.19 4.77
C ARG A 191 -14.26 -23.07 3.54
N LYS A 192 -15.45 -22.97 2.95
CA LYS A 192 -15.88 -23.74 1.75
C LYS A 192 -14.99 -23.57 0.50
N ILE A 193 -14.15 -22.52 0.44
CA ILE A 193 -13.29 -22.22 -0.71
C ILE A 193 -11.89 -21.89 -0.17
N LEU A 194 -10.96 -22.81 -0.36
CA LEU A 194 -9.54 -22.55 -0.12
C LEU A 194 -8.99 -21.74 -1.31
N THR A 195 -8.34 -20.61 -1.03
CA THR A 195 -7.64 -19.82 -2.06
C THR A 195 -6.26 -20.40 -2.30
N LYS A 196 -5.63 -20.11 -3.46
CA LYS A 196 -4.26 -20.57 -3.77
C LYS A 196 -3.19 -20.21 -2.71
N TYR A 197 -3.44 -19.19 -1.90
CA TYR A 197 -2.57 -18.75 -0.80
C TYR A 197 -2.72 -19.53 0.51
N GLN A 198 -3.55 -20.58 0.57
CA GLN A 198 -3.84 -21.32 1.82
C GLN A 198 -2.99 -22.58 1.95
N ASN A 199 -1.67 -22.40 1.86
CA ASN A 199 -0.67 -23.39 2.26
C ASN A 199 0.06 -22.85 3.51
N ILE A 200 0.25 -23.69 4.54
CA ILE A 200 0.88 -23.29 5.80
C ILE A 200 2.28 -22.69 5.57
N GLU A 201 3.10 -23.32 4.73
CA GLU A 201 4.44 -22.83 4.42
C GLU A 201 4.40 -21.48 3.70
N PHE A 202 3.46 -21.32 2.75
CA PHE A 202 3.25 -20.05 2.08
C PHE A 202 2.83 -18.96 3.07
N LEU A 203 1.86 -19.23 3.95
CA LEU A 203 1.41 -18.28 4.97
C LEU A 203 2.54 -17.93 5.95
N GLU A 204 3.39 -18.87 6.33
CA GLU A 204 4.52 -18.58 7.20
C GLU A 204 5.56 -17.69 6.51
N ASN A 205 5.79 -17.87 5.21
CA ASN A 205 6.65 -16.98 4.42
C ASN A 205 6.04 -15.57 4.28
N VAL A 206 4.72 -15.46 4.11
CA VAL A 206 4.02 -14.17 4.11
C VAL A 206 4.10 -13.51 5.49
N ARG A 207 3.94 -14.27 6.58
CA ARG A 207 4.11 -13.77 7.95
C ARG A 207 5.51 -13.20 8.17
N LYS A 208 6.55 -13.93 7.79
CA LYS A 208 7.94 -13.45 7.85
C LYS A 208 8.12 -12.13 7.09
N LYS A 209 7.55 -12.01 5.89
CA LYS A 209 7.58 -10.75 5.11
C LYS A 209 6.91 -9.59 5.84
N PHE A 210 5.76 -9.82 6.49
CA PHE A 210 5.13 -8.78 7.31
C PHE A 210 5.99 -8.36 8.51
N LEU A 211 6.64 -9.31 9.19
CA LEU A 211 7.54 -9.01 10.31
C LEU A 211 8.79 -8.24 9.84
N GLU A 212 9.36 -8.60 8.68
CA GLU A 212 10.44 -7.84 8.04
C GLU A 212 10.02 -6.40 7.72
N LEU A 213 8.80 -6.20 7.21
CA LEU A 213 8.25 -4.86 6.95
C LEU A 213 8.07 -4.06 8.25
N ALA A 214 7.59 -4.71 9.30
CA ALA A 214 7.43 -4.06 10.61
C ALA A 214 8.78 -3.62 11.20
N GLU A 215 9.83 -4.41 11.03
CA GLU A 215 11.19 -4.06 11.46
C GLU A 215 11.80 -2.92 10.63
N LYS A 216 11.55 -2.88 9.32
CA LYS A 216 12.02 -1.80 8.43
C LYS A 216 11.27 -0.49 8.62
N GLU A 217 9.99 -0.55 8.95
CA GLU A 217 9.09 0.61 9.04
C GLU A 217 8.48 0.78 10.46
N LYS A 218 9.32 0.69 11.51
CA LYS A 218 8.93 0.72 12.94
C LYS A 218 8.01 1.87 13.35
N ASN A 219 8.17 3.04 12.72
CA ASN A 219 7.34 4.21 13.03
C ASN A 219 5.89 4.09 12.52
N ARG A 220 5.65 3.17 11.58
CA ARG A 220 4.37 2.95 10.92
C ARG A 220 3.70 1.66 11.40
N PHE A 221 4.46 0.60 11.65
CA PHE A 221 3.91 -0.69 12.07
C PHE A 221 3.80 -0.81 13.59
N ILE A 222 2.67 -1.34 14.03
CA ILE A 222 2.41 -1.75 15.40
C ILE A 222 2.04 -3.22 15.36
N ILE A 223 2.83 -4.06 16.01
CA ILE A 223 2.60 -5.51 16.06
C ILE A 223 1.64 -5.81 17.20
N ILE A 224 0.57 -6.53 16.87
CA ILE A 224 -0.42 -7.03 17.81
C ILE A 224 -0.30 -8.56 17.83
N ASP A 225 -0.01 -9.13 19.00
CA ASP A 225 0.00 -10.58 19.20
C ASP A 225 -1.43 -11.12 19.14
N ALA A 226 -1.80 -11.75 18.03
CA ALA A 226 -3.12 -12.31 17.80
C ALA A 226 -3.27 -13.78 18.26
N GLN A 227 -2.24 -14.35 18.91
CA GLN A 227 -2.32 -15.67 19.57
C GLN A 227 -3.09 -15.62 20.88
N ARG A 228 -3.09 -14.45 21.53
CA ARG A 228 -3.80 -14.21 22.80
C ARG A 228 -5.30 -14.38 22.63
N ASN A 229 -6.00 -14.46 23.77
CA ASN A 229 -7.45 -14.58 23.75
C ASN A 229 -8.10 -13.32 23.15
N THR A 230 -9.30 -13.48 22.59
CA THR A 230 -9.97 -12.43 21.81
C THR A 230 -10.16 -11.11 22.57
N GLU A 231 -10.47 -11.18 23.86
CA GLU A 231 -10.71 -9.98 24.69
C GLU A 231 -9.42 -9.17 24.90
N GLU A 232 -8.29 -9.85 25.12
CA GLU A 232 -6.99 -9.19 25.25
C GLU A 232 -6.56 -8.53 23.95
N VAL A 233 -6.70 -9.23 22.82
CA VAL A 233 -6.34 -8.69 21.50
C VAL A 233 -7.22 -7.48 21.16
N GLU A 234 -8.53 -7.55 21.43
CA GLU A 234 -9.43 -6.42 21.24
C GLU A 234 -9.01 -5.22 22.08
N LYS A 235 -8.66 -5.44 23.35
CA LYS A 235 -8.20 -4.38 24.26
C LYS A 235 -6.93 -3.71 23.76
N ASP A 236 -5.96 -4.50 23.29
CA ASP A 236 -4.69 -4.00 22.77
C ASP A 236 -4.92 -3.18 21.49
N ILE A 237 -5.73 -3.68 20.55
CA ILE A 237 -6.08 -2.94 19.33
C ILE A 237 -6.78 -1.62 19.65
N LYS A 238 -7.77 -1.62 20.56
CA LYS A 238 -8.48 -0.40 20.97
C LYS A 238 -7.53 0.61 21.60
N LYS A 239 -6.62 0.16 22.46
CA LYS A 239 -5.61 1.01 23.11
C LYS A 239 -4.73 1.67 22.07
N GLU A 240 -4.18 0.90 21.13
CA GLU A 240 -3.28 1.43 20.11
C GLU A 240 -4.00 2.39 19.16
N ILE A 241 -5.25 2.09 18.76
CA ILE A 241 -6.02 3.04 17.97
C ILE A 241 -6.24 4.35 18.74
N LYS A 242 -6.63 4.31 20.02
CA LYS A 242 -6.79 5.55 20.80
C LYS A 242 -5.50 6.35 20.90
N ASN A 243 -4.35 5.69 21.05
CA ASN A 243 -3.04 6.37 21.03
C ASN A 243 -2.79 7.07 19.69
N ILE A 244 -3.10 6.39 18.58
CA ILE A 244 -2.95 6.96 17.23
C ILE A 244 -3.90 8.15 17.06
N LEU A 245 -5.15 8.03 17.46
CA LEU A 245 -6.11 9.13 17.32
C LEU A 245 -5.65 10.37 18.11
N LYS A 246 -5.13 10.18 19.32
CA LYS A 246 -4.52 11.25 20.10
C LYS A 246 -3.27 11.85 19.44
N GLU A 247 -2.44 11.05 18.78
CA GLU A 247 -1.24 11.55 18.06
C GLU A 247 -1.62 12.39 16.82
N TYR A 248 -2.76 12.12 16.19
CA TYR A 248 -3.10 12.69 14.88
C TYR A 248 -4.26 13.71 14.91
N LEU A 249 -5.14 13.68 15.92
CA LEU A 249 -6.34 14.51 16.01
C LEU A 249 -6.31 15.52 17.18
N ASP A 250 -5.47 15.31 18.19
CA ASP A 250 -5.24 16.28 19.29
C ASP A 250 -4.00 17.14 18.99
#